data_AF-A0A7S1FHI7-F1
#
_entry.id   AF-A0A7S1FHI7-F1
#
_cell.length_a   1.000
_cell.length_b   1.000
_cell.length_c   1.000
_cell.angle_alpha   90.00
_cell.angle_beta   90.00
_cell.angle_gamma   90.00
#
_symmetry.space_group_name_H-M   'P 1'
#
loop_
_entity.id
_entity.type
_entity.pdbx_description
1 polymer ?
#
loop_
_entity_poly.entity_id
_entity_poly.type
_entity_poly.pdbx_seq_one_letter_code
_entity_poly.pdbx_strand_id
1 'polypeptide(L)'
;CDLFTQKLRMMFSCSSATYEEFKAAMTDCRMTELLKKLSVSTTDAMRLVYQLSAGGSQNVELETFVRGAILLTDFATKMDTLESQVNLDVAKERDHKEQQHFVSGDVLGSFADKRPLQVVPLRTDELTNRLIRLCKVMPFEVEEERASFTKTVLSIWSVIRAVPGGCGFVVAPISGFLSTTRRKIDFQVVDRSVLFPHGYMTQRLENAPVNSKEFVDAIQEFSMHSDDDRWPSGHEASGLPKDGFTLVDGNTGLRLKCAARMVGLPLPPYQWDNVGTRHLAALAACWAFRLGPSIIMVRSDGGTVHVMHAFDEAHGIVAW
;
A
#
# COMPACT_ATOMS: atom_id res chain seq x y z
N CYS A 1 -20.56 9.73 -19.30
CA CYS A 1 -20.19 10.74 -18.27
C CYS A 1 -21.32 11.74 -18.10
N ASP A 2 -21.73 12.41 -19.17
CA ASP A 2 -22.64 13.58 -19.18
C ASP A 2 -23.98 13.38 -18.47
N LEU A 3 -24.61 12.20 -18.61
CA LEU A 3 -25.88 11.91 -17.94
C LEU A 3 -25.77 11.97 -16.41
N PHE A 4 -24.67 11.46 -15.83
CA PHE A 4 -24.47 11.48 -14.38
C PHE A 4 -24.12 12.89 -13.90
N THR A 5 -23.27 13.61 -14.64
CA THR A 5 -22.94 15.00 -14.35
C THR A 5 -24.19 15.89 -14.38
N GLN A 6 -25.08 15.72 -15.36
CA GLN A 6 -26.33 16.46 -15.43
C GLN A 6 -27.25 16.19 -14.23
N LYS A 7 -27.32 14.94 -13.76
CA LYS A 7 -28.08 14.59 -12.55
C LYS A 7 -27.52 15.23 -11.29
N LEU A 8 -26.20 15.28 -11.15
CA LEU A 8 -25.57 15.99 -10.04
C LEU A 8 -25.81 17.50 -10.14
N ARG A 9 -25.71 18.10 -11.34
CA ARG A 9 -26.02 19.53 -11.54
C ARG A 9 -27.46 19.86 -11.15
N MET A 10 -28.43 18.99 -11.43
CA MET A 10 -29.80 19.18 -10.96
C MET A 10 -29.93 19.08 -9.43
N MET A 11 -29.07 18.32 -8.76
CA MET A 11 -29.09 18.14 -7.32
C MET A 11 -28.44 19.30 -6.58
N PHE A 12 -27.28 19.76 -7.05
CA PHE A 12 -26.50 20.81 -6.40
C PHE A 12 -26.80 22.22 -6.94
N SER A 13 -27.42 22.34 -8.11
CA SER A 13 -27.69 23.62 -8.80
C SER A 13 -26.42 24.43 -9.13
N CYS A 14 -25.27 23.77 -9.23
CA CYS A 14 -23.96 24.35 -9.56
C CYS A 14 -23.09 23.33 -10.34
N SER A 15 -21.92 23.74 -10.82
CA SER A 15 -20.94 22.86 -11.49
C SER A 15 -19.94 22.20 -10.54
N SER A 16 -19.75 22.75 -9.35
CA SER A 16 -18.90 22.24 -8.29
C SER A 16 -19.53 22.38 -6.91
N ALA A 17 -19.17 21.47 -6.00
CA ALA A 17 -19.69 21.45 -4.64
C ALA A 17 -18.56 21.24 -3.62
N THR A 18 -18.73 21.80 -2.44
CA THR A 18 -17.85 21.62 -1.28
C THR A 18 -17.96 20.19 -0.71
N TYR A 19 -16.98 19.79 0.09
CA TYR A 19 -17.02 18.50 0.80
C TYR A 19 -18.25 18.37 1.70
N GLU A 20 -18.62 19.43 2.43
CA GLU A 20 -19.78 19.40 3.33
C GLU A 20 -21.12 19.31 2.57
N GLU A 21 -21.24 19.97 1.41
CA GLU A 21 -22.42 19.81 0.54
C GLU A 21 -22.55 18.38 0.02
N PHE A 22 -21.44 17.76 -0.42
CA PHE A 22 -21.43 16.36 -0.83
C PHE A 22 -21.81 15.43 0.32
N LYS A 23 -21.25 15.66 1.51
CA LYS A 23 -21.54 14.89 2.72
C LYS A 23 -23.01 14.98 3.10
N ALA A 24 -23.61 16.16 3.03
CA ALA A 24 -25.05 16.35 3.24
C ALA A 24 -25.86 15.58 2.19
N ALA A 25 -25.47 15.69 0.90
CA ALA A 25 -26.11 15.00 -0.20
C ALA A 25 -26.03 13.47 -0.12
N MET A 26 -25.05 12.88 0.59
CA MET A 26 -25.00 11.42 0.78
C MET A 26 -26.20 10.84 1.53
N THR A 27 -26.94 11.68 2.26
CA THR A 27 -28.20 11.26 2.91
C THR A 27 -29.40 11.31 1.96
N ASP A 28 -29.27 11.94 0.79
CA ASP A 28 -30.31 12.01 -0.24
C ASP A 28 -30.45 10.67 -0.97
N CYS A 29 -31.69 10.19 -1.09
CA CYS A 29 -31.99 8.93 -1.78
C CYS A 29 -31.57 8.95 -3.25
N ARG A 30 -31.65 10.12 -3.91
CA ARG A 30 -31.26 10.32 -5.31
C ARG A 30 -29.75 10.16 -5.49
N MET A 31 -28.96 10.66 -4.53
CA MET A 31 -27.50 10.51 -4.54
C MET A 31 -27.11 9.05 -4.36
N THR A 32 -27.74 8.38 -3.38
CA THR A 32 -27.50 6.94 -3.13
C THR A 32 -27.84 6.09 -4.36
N GLU A 33 -28.95 6.39 -5.06
CA GLU A 33 -29.32 5.70 -6.29
C GLU A 33 -28.33 5.97 -7.44
N LEU A 34 -27.82 7.21 -7.55
CA LEU A 34 -26.81 7.58 -8.53
C LEU A 34 -25.49 6.83 -8.28
N LEU A 35 -25.01 6.76 -7.04
CA LEU A 35 -23.81 6.01 -6.65
C LEU A 35 -23.97 4.51 -6.92
N LYS A 36 -25.15 3.95 -6.64
CA LYS A 36 -25.47 2.56 -6.98
C LYS A 36 -25.38 2.30 -8.48
N LYS A 37 -25.85 3.22 -9.33
CA LYS A 37 -25.71 3.12 -10.80
C LYS A 37 -24.26 3.23 -11.26
N LEU A 38 -23.46 4.02 -10.55
CA LEU A 38 -22.03 4.09 -10.76
C LEU A 38 -21.29 2.89 -10.17
N SER A 39 -21.94 1.98 -9.43
CA SER A 39 -21.28 0.88 -8.69
C SER A 39 -20.24 1.34 -7.65
N VAL A 40 -20.44 2.51 -7.05
CA VAL A 40 -19.58 3.08 -6.00
C VAL A 40 -20.31 3.06 -4.66
N SER A 41 -19.64 2.63 -3.58
CA SER A 41 -20.22 2.69 -2.24
C SER A 41 -20.26 4.13 -1.71
N THR A 42 -21.18 4.45 -0.79
CA THR A 42 -21.22 5.79 -0.15
C THR A 42 -19.91 6.12 0.54
N THR A 43 -19.27 5.15 1.20
CA THR A 43 -17.97 5.31 1.86
C THR A 43 -16.86 5.63 0.85
N ASP A 44 -16.79 4.92 -0.28
CA ASP A 44 -15.77 5.17 -1.31
C ASP A 44 -15.99 6.52 -2.00
N ALA A 45 -17.26 6.88 -2.26
CA ALA A 45 -17.62 8.19 -2.78
C ALA A 45 -17.18 9.31 -1.82
N MET A 46 -17.42 9.16 -0.52
CA MET A 46 -16.98 10.14 0.49
C MET A 46 -15.46 10.29 0.54
N ARG A 47 -14.72 9.18 0.47
CA ARG A 47 -13.25 9.20 0.39
C ARG A 47 -12.77 9.90 -0.88
N LEU A 48 -13.38 9.60 -2.02
CA LEU A 48 -13.07 10.26 -3.28
C LEU A 48 -13.30 11.77 -3.22
N VAL A 49 -14.45 12.22 -2.69
CA VAL A 49 -14.71 13.66 -2.54
C VAL A 49 -13.72 14.30 -1.58
N TYR A 50 -13.40 13.65 -0.45
CA TYR A 50 -12.41 14.16 0.49
C TYR A 50 -11.03 14.35 -0.15
N GLN A 51 -10.60 13.39 -0.98
CA GLN A 51 -9.36 13.48 -1.75
C GLN A 51 -9.42 14.60 -2.81
N LEU A 52 -10.48 14.63 -3.63
CA LEU A 52 -10.65 15.63 -4.68
C LEU A 52 -10.78 17.06 -4.12
N SER A 53 -11.26 17.22 -2.89
CA SER A 53 -11.37 18.51 -2.20
C SER A 53 -10.11 18.91 -1.45
N ALA A 54 -8.99 18.18 -1.61
CA ALA A 54 -7.76 18.38 -0.85
C ALA A 54 -8.03 18.47 0.67
N GLY A 55 -8.70 17.45 1.19
CA GLY A 55 -9.08 17.35 2.60
C GLY A 55 -10.23 18.29 3.02
N GLY A 56 -11.09 18.68 2.08
CA GLY A 56 -12.22 19.60 2.31
C GLY A 56 -11.89 21.08 2.14
N SER A 57 -10.69 21.44 1.68
CA SER A 57 -10.26 22.82 1.50
C SER A 57 -10.67 23.44 0.15
N GLN A 58 -11.08 22.62 -0.81
CA GLN A 58 -11.42 23.04 -2.18
C GLN A 58 -12.78 22.49 -2.63
N ASN A 59 -13.40 23.18 -3.59
CA ASN A 59 -14.61 22.70 -4.25
C ASN A 59 -14.26 21.58 -5.23
N VAL A 60 -15.15 20.59 -5.34
CA VAL A 60 -15.01 19.47 -6.27
C VAL A 60 -15.94 19.71 -7.46
N GLU A 61 -15.37 19.84 -8.65
CA GLU A 61 -16.13 19.83 -9.91
C GLU A 61 -16.89 18.51 -10.05
N LEU A 62 -18.20 18.61 -10.32
CA LEU A 62 -19.10 17.45 -10.37
C LEU A 62 -18.70 16.47 -11.48
N GLU A 63 -18.16 16.99 -12.58
CA GLU A 63 -17.63 16.16 -13.67
C GLU A 63 -16.40 15.36 -13.22
N THR A 64 -15.49 15.98 -12.49
CA THR A 64 -14.29 15.33 -11.92
C THR A 64 -14.70 14.23 -10.94
N PHE A 65 -15.69 14.48 -10.10
CA PHE A 65 -16.25 13.46 -9.22
C PHE A 65 -16.83 12.27 -10.00
N VAL A 66 -17.63 12.51 -11.04
CA VAL A 66 -18.21 11.43 -11.86
C VAL A 66 -17.12 10.61 -12.55
N ARG A 67 -16.11 11.27 -13.12
CA ARG A 67 -14.96 10.58 -13.73
C ARG A 67 -14.24 9.74 -12.69
N GLY A 68 -13.97 10.30 -11.51
CA GLY A 68 -13.36 9.57 -10.40
C GLY A 68 -14.19 8.36 -9.97
N ALA A 69 -15.50 8.50 -9.86
CA ALA A 69 -16.41 7.42 -9.52
C ALA A 69 -16.42 6.31 -10.59
N ILE A 70 -16.46 6.67 -11.88
CA ILE A 70 -16.36 5.70 -12.99
C ILE A 70 -15.01 4.98 -12.95
N LEU A 71 -13.92 5.71 -12.75
CA LEU A 71 -12.58 5.15 -12.67
C LEU A 71 -12.42 4.21 -11.47
N LEU A 72 -13.04 4.51 -10.32
CA LEU A 72 -13.14 3.60 -9.18
C LEU A 72 -13.87 2.29 -9.51
N THR A 73 -14.62 2.24 -10.62
CA THR A 73 -15.41 1.06 -11.03
C THR A 73 -14.84 0.26 -12.18
N ASP A 74 -13.94 0.84 -12.99
CA ASP A 74 -13.31 0.13 -14.12
C ASP A 74 -12.08 -0.70 -13.71
N PHE A 75 -12.25 -2.02 -13.65
CA PHE A 75 -11.51 -2.99 -12.80
C PHE A 75 -10.03 -3.28 -13.12
N ALA A 76 -9.31 -2.41 -13.84
CA ALA A 76 -7.93 -2.68 -14.27
C ALA A 76 -6.87 -1.58 -14.01
N THR A 77 -7.20 -0.39 -13.51
CA THR A 77 -6.22 0.73 -13.36
C THR A 77 -6.40 1.61 -12.11
N LYS A 78 -7.14 1.11 -11.12
CA LYS A 78 -8.04 1.84 -10.22
C LYS A 78 -7.58 2.92 -9.21
N MET A 79 -6.34 3.34 -9.14
CA MET A 79 -6.00 4.59 -8.41
C MET A 79 -4.71 5.24 -8.91
N ASP A 80 -3.85 4.49 -9.60
CA ASP A 80 -2.64 5.04 -10.22
C ASP A 80 -2.99 6.03 -11.35
N THR A 81 -4.10 5.79 -12.06
CA THR A 81 -4.56 6.69 -13.13
C THR A 81 -5.35 7.90 -12.64
N LEU A 82 -5.99 7.87 -11.46
CA LEU A 82 -6.68 9.05 -10.93
C LEU A 82 -5.70 10.09 -10.39
N GLU A 83 -4.68 9.66 -9.62
CA GLU A 83 -3.56 10.54 -9.25
C GLU A 83 -2.79 11.01 -10.49
N SER A 84 -2.55 10.14 -11.47
CA SER A 84 -1.84 10.52 -12.69
C SER A 84 -2.67 11.44 -13.59
N GLN A 85 -4.00 11.24 -13.73
CA GLN A 85 -4.86 12.07 -14.59
C GLN A 85 -5.24 13.39 -13.94
N VAL A 86 -5.46 13.45 -12.62
CA VAL A 86 -5.66 14.74 -11.94
C VAL A 86 -4.38 15.57 -11.98
N ASN A 87 -3.21 14.96 -11.77
CA ASN A 87 -1.93 15.65 -11.96
C ASN A 87 -1.65 16.00 -13.44
N LEU A 88 -2.06 15.15 -14.40
CA LEU A 88 -1.95 15.44 -15.83
C LEU A 88 -2.93 16.52 -16.28
N ASP A 89 -4.12 16.64 -15.71
CA ASP A 89 -5.08 17.67 -16.09
C ASP A 89 -4.69 19.02 -15.46
N VAL A 90 -4.19 19.03 -14.22
CA VAL A 90 -3.52 20.19 -13.60
C VAL A 90 -2.23 20.59 -14.34
N ALA A 91 -1.48 19.62 -14.88
CA ALA A 91 -0.32 19.89 -15.72
C ALA A 91 -0.69 20.33 -17.15
N LYS A 92 -1.76 19.78 -17.75
CA LYS A 92 -2.28 20.17 -19.08
C LYS A 92 -2.86 21.59 -19.08
N GLU A 93 -3.42 22.05 -17.96
CA GLU A 93 -3.77 23.46 -17.79
C GLU A 93 -2.53 24.38 -17.78
N ARG A 94 -1.35 23.86 -17.41
CA ARG A 94 -0.06 24.55 -17.56
C ARG A 94 0.55 24.41 -18.96
N ASP A 95 0.27 23.31 -19.65
CA ASP A 95 0.90 22.92 -20.93
C ASP A 95 0.05 23.12 -22.18
N HIS A 96 -1.05 23.89 -22.09
CA HIS A 96 -1.86 24.30 -23.26
C HIS A 96 -1.12 25.18 -24.29
N LYS A 97 0.23 25.17 -24.30
CA LYS A 97 1.06 25.74 -25.35
C LYS A 97 1.63 24.76 -26.37
N GLU A 98 1.61 23.44 -26.18
CA GLU A 98 2.17 22.53 -27.21
C GLU A 98 1.33 21.26 -27.41
N GLN A 99 0.75 21.14 -28.61
CA GLN A 99 0.04 19.96 -29.11
C GLN A 99 1.03 18.95 -29.74
N GLN A 100 0.82 17.64 -29.55
CA GLN A 100 0.29 16.73 -30.60
C GLN A 100 0.37 15.22 -30.25
N HIS A 101 -0.70 14.51 -30.64
CA HIS A 101 -0.85 13.08 -30.98
C HIS A 101 -0.45 11.97 -29.97
N PHE A 102 -1.45 11.25 -29.44
CA PHE A 102 -1.29 9.93 -28.83
C PHE A 102 -2.17 8.87 -29.53
N VAL A 103 -1.53 7.80 -29.98
CA VAL A 103 -2.15 6.58 -30.52
C VAL A 103 -2.16 5.53 -29.41
N SER A 104 -3.30 4.85 -29.25
CA SER A 104 -3.53 3.81 -28.25
C SER A 104 -2.90 2.48 -28.70
N GLY A 105 -1.87 2.06 -27.97
CA GLY A 105 -1.37 0.69 -27.94
C GLY A 105 -0.76 0.46 -26.55
N ASP A 106 -1.12 -0.64 -25.89
CA ASP A 106 -0.62 -1.00 -24.56
C ASP A 106 0.92 -1.15 -24.60
N VAL A 107 1.62 -0.07 -24.23
CA VAL A 107 3.08 -0.02 -24.16
C VAL A 107 3.51 -0.62 -22.82
N LEU A 108 4.41 -1.60 -22.89
CA LEU A 108 5.38 -1.91 -21.83
C LEU A 108 6.03 -0.60 -21.39
N GLY A 109 5.45 0.07 -20.39
CA GLY A 109 5.84 1.41 -19.98
C GLY A 109 7.35 1.53 -19.90
N SER A 110 7.92 2.33 -20.80
CA SER A 110 9.35 2.56 -20.86
C SER A 110 9.83 3.01 -19.48
N PHE A 111 10.93 2.44 -18.99
CA PHE A 111 11.56 2.89 -17.74
C PHE A 111 11.91 4.40 -17.76
N ALA A 112 11.88 5.05 -18.92
CA ALA A 112 12.25 6.45 -19.11
C ALA A 112 11.44 7.46 -18.29
N ASP A 113 10.20 7.14 -17.87
CA ASP A 113 9.32 8.11 -17.20
C ASP A 113 9.23 7.93 -15.67
N LYS A 114 10.01 7.00 -15.09
CA LYS A 114 9.95 6.76 -13.64
C LYS A 114 10.74 7.82 -12.87
N ARG A 115 10.15 8.32 -11.79
CA ARG A 115 10.83 9.25 -10.87
C ARG A 115 11.84 8.50 -10.02
N PRO A 116 13.07 9.03 -9.80
CA PRO A 116 13.98 8.43 -8.83
C PRO A 116 13.33 8.37 -7.44
N LEU A 117 13.41 7.22 -6.76
CA LEU A 117 12.92 7.08 -5.39
C LEU A 117 13.78 7.93 -4.46
N GLN A 118 13.15 8.78 -3.65
CA GLN A 118 13.85 9.54 -2.63
C GLN A 118 14.17 8.62 -1.44
N VAL A 119 15.46 8.31 -1.28
CA VAL A 119 15.99 7.58 -0.12
C VAL A 119 16.67 8.59 0.80
N VAL A 120 16.12 8.80 2.00
CA VAL A 120 16.64 9.75 2.99
C VAL A 120 17.46 8.97 4.02
N PRO A 121 18.80 9.06 4.00
CA PRO A 121 19.62 8.33 4.96
C PRO A 121 19.34 8.83 6.38
N LEU A 122 19.01 7.90 7.29
CA LEU A 122 18.79 8.18 8.70
C LEU A 122 19.73 7.36 9.58
N ARG A 123 20.09 7.93 10.73
CA ARG A 123 20.77 7.15 11.76
C ARG A 123 19.78 6.18 12.42
N THR A 124 20.29 5.02 12.82
CA THR A 124 19.48 3.95 13.44
C THR A 124 18.74 4.41 14.70
N ASP A 125 19.34 5.30 15.50
CA ASP A 125 18.75 5.87 16.71
C ASP A 125 17.66 6.93 16.43
N GLU A 126 17.70 7.57 15.27
CA GLU A 126 16.71 8.55 14.84
C GLU A 126 15.43 7.90 14.29
N LEU A 127 15.56 6.71 13.69
CA LEU A 127 14.46 6.05 13.00
C LEU A 127 13.27 5.73 13.91
N THR A 128 13.52 5.33 15.16
CA THR A 128 12.45 5.07 16.13
C THR A 128 11.58 6.30 16.35
N ASN A 129 12.19 7.48 16.54
CA ASN A 129 11.46 8.73 16.70
C ASN A 129 10.73 9.12 15.41
N ARG A 130 11.33 8.85 14.25
CA ARG A 130 10.72 9.11 12.93
C ARG A 130 9.47 8.24 12.73
N LEU A 131 9.54 6.94 13.05
CA LEU A 131 8.40 6.01 12.98
C LEU A 131 7.25 6.44 13.89
N ILE A 132 7.54 6.82 15.14
CA ILE A 132 6.52 7.34 16.06
C ILE A 132 5.83 8.57 15.48
N ARG A 133 6.59 9.53 14.94
CA ARG A 133 6.01 10.74 14.33
C ARG A 133 5.17 10.41 13.10
N LEU A 134 5.61 9.47 12.27
CA LEU A 134 4.84 9.02 11.11
C LEU A 134 3.53 8.35 11.53
N CYS A 135 3.56 7.40 12.47
CA CYS A 135 2.34 6.73 12.94
C CYS A 135 1.34 7.71 13.57
N LYS A 136 1.80 8.81 14.17
CA LYS A 136 0.94 9.89 14.70
C LYS A 136 0.14 10.63 13.63
N VAL A 137 0.66 10.73 12.40
CA VAL A 137 -0.03 11.46 11.32
C VAL A 137 -0.83 10.55 10.40
N MET A 138 -0.64 9.22 10.46
CA MET A 138 -1.39 8.25 9.65
C MET A 138 -2.91 8.30 9.90
N PRO A 139 -3.75 7.89 8.94
CA PRO A 139 -5.20 8.03 9.04
C PRO A 139 -5.79 6.80 9.72
N PHE A 140 -5.95 6.86 11.05
CA PHE A 140 -6.67 5.85 11.84
C PHE A 140 -8.02 6.42 12.28
N GLU A 141 -9.05 5.58 12.29
CA GLU A 141 -10.39 5.96 12.78
C GLU A 141 -10.42 6.01 14.31
N VAL A 142 -9.64 5.14 14.97
CA VAL A 142 -9.62 4.98 16.43
C VAL A 142 -8.18 5.09 16.94
N GLU A 143 -7.97 5.86 18.02
CA GLU A 143 -6.63 6.09 18.59
C GLU A 143 -6.00 4.83 19.19
N GLU A 144 -6.82 3.91 19.71
CA GLU A 144 -6.36 2.60 20.22
C GLU A 144 -5.73 1.74 19.11
N GLU A 145 -6.30 1.77 17.90
CA GLU A 145 -5.72 1.10 16.73
C GLU A 145 -4.37 1.70 16.37
N ARG A 146 -4.27 3.04 16.36
CA ARG A 146 -3.01 3.74 16.10
C ARG A 146 -1.93 3.36 17.12
N ALA A 147 -2.28 3.32 18.41
CA ALA A 147 -1.35 2.95 19.47
C ALA A 147 -0.85 1.51 19.30
N SER A 148 -1.76 0.59 18.99
CA SER A 148 -1.44 -0.82 18.74
C SER A 148 -0.58 -0.98 17.49
N PHE A 149 -0.93 -0.31 16.40
CA PHE A 149 -0.14 -0.26 15.17
C PHE A 149 1.28 0.25 15.41
N THR A 150 1.41 1.37 16.14
CA THR A 150 2.71 1.96 16.48
C THR A 150 3.56 0.96 17.27
N LYS A 151 2.97 0.28 18.26
CA LYS A 151 3.66 -0.75 19.04
C LYS A 151 4.15 -1.91 18.16
N THR A 152 3.32 -2.39 17.23
CA THR A 152 3.67 -3.46 16.29
C THR A 152 4.81 -3.04 15.36
N VAL A 153 4.74 -1.84 14.79
CA VAL A 153 5.80 -1.27 13.93
C VAL A 153 7.15 -1.21 14.67
N LEU A 154 7.15 -0.71 15.90
CA LEU A 154 8.37 -0.61 16.71
C LEU A 154 8.91 -2.00 17.11
N SER A 155 8.03 -2.96 17.33
CA SER A 155 8.42 -4.35 17.61
C SER A 155 9.09 -4.97 16.39
N ILE A 156 8.50 -4.83 15.19
CA ILE A 156 9.10 -5.30 13.93
C ILE A 156 10.42 -4.59 13.64
N TRP A 157 10.53 -3.29 13.92
CA TRP A 157 11.81 -2.57 13.83
C TRP A 157 12.88 -3.17 14.76
N SER A 158 12.50 -3.60 15.97
CA SER A 158 13.42 -4.32 16.84
C SER A 158 13.85 -5.66 16.26
N VAL A 159 12.91 -6.42 15.66
CA VAL A 159 13.20 -7.72 15.02
C VAL A 159 14.16 -7.54 13.84
N ILE A 160 13.85 -6.64 12.89
CA ILE A 160 14.65 -6.48 11.66
C ILE A 160 16.09 -6.03 11.94
N ARG A 161 16.33 -5.34 13.07
CA ARG A 161 17.67 -4.99 13.52
C ARG A 161 18.44 -6.17 14.11
N ALA A 162 17.74 -7.07 14.82
CA ALA A 162 18.36 -8.18 15.53
C ALA A 162 18.73 -9.36 14.62
N VAL A 163 18.05 -9.53 13.49
CA VAL A 163 18.27 -10.66 12.57
C VAL A 163 19.57 -10.51 11.77
N PRO A 164 20.26 -11.58 11.38
CA PRO A 164 21.56 -11.47 10.69
C PRO A 164 21.43 -11.17 9.19
N GLY A 165 20.48 -11.80 8.48
CA GLY A 165 20.38 -11.72 7.02
C GLY A 165 19.18 -10.94 6.49
N GLY A 166 18.89 -11.13 5.21
CA GLY A 166 17.83 -10.42 4.51
C GLY A 166 16.44 -10.91 4.90
N CYS A 167 15.52 -9.96 5.05
CA CYS A 167 14.11 -10.26 5.34
C CYS A 167 13.22 -9.08 4.92
N GLY A 168 11.91 -9.31 4.88
CA GLY A 168 10.93 -8.28 4.51
C GLY A 168 9.65 -8.41 5.33
N PHE A 169 9.10 -7.27 5.72
CA PHE A 169 7.86 -7.16 6.46
C PHE A 169 6.89 -6.19 5.79
N VAL A 170 5.62 -6.55 5.76
CA VAL A 170 4.51 -5.64 5.45
C VAL A 170 3.66 -5.52 6.71
N VAL A 171 3.63 -4.33 7.30
CA VAL A 171 2.81 -4.03 8.49
C VAL A 171 1.66 -3.12 8.05
N ALA A 172 0.44 -3.63 8.10
CA ALA A 172 -0.78 -2.90 7.76
C ALA A 172 -1.94 -3.42 8.61
N PRO A 173 -2.99 -2.63 8.89
CA PRO A 173 -4.22 -3.19 9.45
C PRO A 173 -4.81 -4.27 8.53
N ILE A 174 -5.53 -5.25 9.10
CA ILE A 174 -6.19 -6.31 8.33
C ILE A 174 -7.05 -5.79 7.15
N SER A 175 -7.70 -4.64 7.33
CA SER A 175 -8.48 -3.96 6.28
C SER A 175 -7.64 -3.57 5.06
N GLY A 176 -6.37 -3.22 5.26
CA GLY A 176 -5.40 -2.94 4.20
C GLY A 176 -5.13 -4.19 3.35
N PHE A 177 -4.91 -5.34 3.99
CA PHE A 177 -4.71 -6.62 3.29
C PHE A 177 -5.96 -7.05 2.52
N LEU A 178 -7.14 -6.93 3.12
CA LEU A 178 -8.41 -7.23 2.44
C LEU A 178 -8.61 -6.32 1.21
N SER A 179 -8.27 -5.03 1.33
CA SER A 179 -8.32 -4.07 0.22
C SER A 179 -7.34 -4.42 -0.91
N THR A 180 -6.12 -4.85 -0.60
CA THR A 180 -5.16 -5.34 -1.62
C THR A 180 -5.65 -6.61 -2.31
N THR A 181 -6.24 -7.57 -1.58
CA THR A 181 -6.78 -8.79 -2.18
C THR A 181 -7.93 -8.49 -3.14
N ARG A 182 -8.81 -7.52 -2.82
CA ARG A 182 -9.85 -7.04 -3.73
C ARG A 182 -9.29 -6.44 -5.03
N ARG A 183 -8.05 -5.96 -4.99
CA ARG A 183 -7.27 -5.48 -6.16
C ARG A 183 -6.48 -6.59 -6.84
N LYS A 184 -6.82 -7.86 -6.58
CA LYS A 184 -6.22 -9.07 -7.16
C LYS A 184 -4.74 -9.25 -6.83
N ILE A 185 -4.26 -8.64 -5.75
CA ILE A 185 -2.95 -8.98 -5.19
C ILE A 185 -3.11 -10.28 -4.41
N ASP A 186 -2.36 -11.29 -4.82
CA ASP A 186 -2.33 -12.59 -4.16
C ASP A 186 -1.08 -12.72 -3.29
N PHE A 187 -1.26 -13.33 -2.12
CA PHE A 187 -0.21 -13.55 -1.13
C PHE A 187 0.04 -15.05 -1.03
N GLN A 188 0.98 -15.54 -1.84
CA GLN A 188 1.27 -16.96 -2.01
C GLN A 188 2.35 -17.40 -1.04
N VAL A 189 2.01 -18.35 -0.16
CA VAL A 189 2.97 -18.93 0.78
C VAL A 189 3.83 -19.95 0.03
N VAL A 190 5.15 -19.75 0.02
CA VAL A 190 6.06 -20.55 -0.83
C VAL A 190 6.68 -21.76 -0.13
N ASP A 191 6.62 -21.83 1.19
CA ASP A 191 7.22 -22.89 2.01
C ASP A 191 6.21 -23.99 2.38
N ARG A 192 5.34 -24.35 1.43
CA ARG A 192 4.33 -25.41 1.61
C ARG A 192 4.89 -26.80 1.36
N SER A 193 4.39 -27.77 2.12
CA SER A 193 4.67 -29.19 1.91
C SER A 193 3.46 -30.04 2.33
N VAL A 194 3.57 -31.36 2.18
CA VAL A 194 2.56 -32.30 2.69
C VAL A 194 2.43 -32.19 4.22
N LEU A 195 3.55 -31.94 4.94
CA LEU A 195 3.56 -31.75 6.39
C LEU A 195 3.08 -30.36 6.79
N PHE A 196 3.35 -29.35 5.95
CA PHE A 196 2.99 -27.96 6.21
C PHE A 196 2.07 -27.41 5.12
N PRO A 197 0.78 -27.81 5.07
CA PRO A 197 -0.12 -27.43 3.98
C PRO A 197 -0.39 -25.93 3.89
N HIS A 198 -0.23 -25.21 5.01
CA HIS A 198 -0.39 -23.76 5.06
C HIS A 198 0.95 -22.99 5.02
N GLY A 199 2.07 -23.70 4.91
CA GLY A 199 3.42 -23.18 4.94
C GLY A 199 4.06 -23.28 6.30
N TYR A 200 5.32 -23.70 6.33
CA TYR A 200 6.06 -23.98 7.55
C TYR A 200 6.12 -22.76 8.50
N MET A 201 6.65 -21.63 8.04
CA MET A 201 6.81 -20.42 8.86
C MET A 201 5.47 -19.82 9.26
N THR A 202 4.47 -19.99 8.40
CA THR A 202 3.10 -19.58 8.71
C THR A 202 2.61 -20.41 9.91
N GLN A 203 2.62 -21.74 9.83
CA GLN A 203 2.17 -22.59 10.94
C GLN A 203 3.01 -22.42 12.22
N ARG A 204 4.34 -22.35 12.12
CA ARG A 204 5.24 -22.13 13.26
C ARG A 204 4.92 -20.87 14.06
N LEU A 205 4.46 -19.81 13.39
CA LEU A 205 4.21 -18.49 14.00
C LEU A 205 2.72 -18.17 14.19
N GLU A 206 1.82 -19.15 14.15
CA GLU A 206 0.37 -18.92 14.20
C GLU A 206 -0.12 -18.08 15.38
N ASN A 207 0.43 -18.32 16.58
CA ASN A 207 0.03 -17.64 17.80
C ASN A 207 1.18 -16.87 18.45
N ALA A 208 2.26 -16.61 17.69
CA ALA A 208 3.44 -15.92 18.18
C ALA A 208 3.33 -14.42 17.86
N PRO A 209 3.13 -13.54 18.85
CA PRO A 209 3.13 -12.10 18.61
C PRO A 209 4.53 -11.63 18.21
N VAL A 210 4.62 -10.56 17.44
CA VAL A 210 5.89 -10.06 16.87
C VAL A 210 6.97 -9.69 17.88
N ASN A 211 6.59 -9.46 19.13
CA ASN A 211 7.49 -9.16 20.24
C ASN A 211 7.84 -10.38 21.10
N SER A 212 7.36 -11.57 20.74
CA SER A 212 7.66 -12.81 21.45
C SER A 212 9.04 -13.33 21.08
N LYS A 213 9.64 -14.11 21.99
CA LYS A 213 10.94 -14.74 21.74
C LYS A 213 10.85 -15.74 20.58
N GLU A 214 9.76 -16.49 20.52
CA GLU A 214 9.48 -17.49 19.48
C GLU A 214 9.45 -16.84 18.09
N PHE A 215 8.84 -15.66 17.98
CA PHE A 215 8.82 -14.91 16.72
C PHE A 215 10.22 -14.45 16.32
N VAL A 216 10.97 -13.84 17.25
CA VAL A 216 12.34 -13.36 17.00
C VAL A 216 13.25 -14.50 16.57
N ASP A 217 13.24 -15.62 17.30
CA ASP A 217 14.09 -16.78 17.02
C ASP A 217 13.77 -17.38 15.65
N ALA A 218 12.48 -17.52 15.30
CA ALA A 218 12.07 -18.07 14.01
C ALA A 218 12.45 -17.17 12.83
N ILE A 219 12.28 -15.85 12.95
CA ILE A 219 12.71 -14.91 11.90
C ILE A 219 14.23 -14.88 11.79
N GLN A 220 14.94 -14.92 12.92
CA GLN A 220 16.40 -15.00 12.91
C GLN A 220 16.87 -16.22 12.12
N GLU A 221 16.28 -17.39 12.38
CA GLU A 221 16.57 -18.63 11.67
C GLU A 221 16.22 -18.55 10.17
N PHE A 222 15.02 -18.05 9.85
CA PHE A 222 14.55 -17.87 8.48
C PHE A 222 15.44 -16.93 7.67
N SER A 223 15.98 -15.88 8.31
CA SER A 223 16.85 -14.89 7.67
C SER A 223 18.30 -15.35 7.50
N MET A 224 18.72 -16.46 8.12
CA MET A 224 20.09 -16.93 7.98
C MET A 224 20.35 -17.33 6.54
N HIS A 225 21.39 -16.75 5.94
CA HIS A 225 21.79 -17.04 4.57
C HIS A 225 22.10 -18.54 4.38
N SER A 226 21.72 -19.09 3.25
CA SER A 226 22.20 -20.38 2.73
C SER A 226 22.43 -20.25 1.23
N ASP A 227 23.30 -21.11 0.68
CA ASP A 227 23.71 -21.03 -0.73
C ASP A 227 22.55 -21.16 -1.72
N ASP A 228 21.44 -21.78 -1.31
CA ASP A 228 20.26 -22.08 -2.13
C ASP A 228 18.97 -21.43 -1.62
N ASP A 229 19.05 -20.57 -0.61
CA ASP A 229 17.90 -19.97 0.10
C ASP A 229 16.87 -21.02 0.58
N ARG A 230 17.30 -22.21 1.02
CA ARG A 230 16.45 -23.25 1.60
C ARG A 230 16.83 -23.63 3.03
N TRP A 231 15.91 -24.27 3.73
CA TRP A 231 16.16 -24.86 5.03
C TRP A 231 17.17 -26.02 4.92
N PRO A 232 18.15 -26.10 5.84
CA PRO A 232 19.23 -27.09 5.77
C PRO A 232 18.72 -28.52 6.02
N SER A 233 19.52 -29.51 5.60
CA SER A 233 19.25 -30.91 5.87
C SER A 233 19.15 -31.20 7.37
N GLY A 234 18.18 -32.02 7.77
CA GLY A 234 17.92 -32.37 9.17
C GLY A 234 16.99 -31.39 9.91
N HIS A 235 16.70 -30.22 9.33
CA HIS A 235 15.66 -29.33 9.84
C HIS A 235 14.26 -29.87 9.50
N GLU A 236 13.25 -29.61 10.34
CA GLU A 236 11.88 -30.09 10.10
C GLU A 236 11.27 -29.56 8.78
N ALA A 237 11.72 -28.38 8.35
CA ALA A 237 11.35 -27.75 7.08
C ALA A 237 12.37 -28.00 5.96
N SER A 238 13.28 -28.97 6.10
CA SER A 238 14.40 -29.25 5.19
C SER A 238 13.99 -29.18 3.72
N GLY A 239 14.75 -28.40 2.93
CA GLY A 239 14.54 -28.22 1.50
C GLY A 239 13.40 -27.26 1.12
N LEU A 240 12.60 -26.77 2.07
CA LEU A 240 11.62 -25.71 1.78
C LEU A 240 12.32 -24.36 1.59
N PRO A 241 11.78 -23.47 0.74
CA PRO A 241 12.37 -22.15 0.50
C PRO A 241 12.27 -21.23 1.72
N LYS A 242 13.29 -20.39 1.91
CA LYS A 242 13.36 -19.27 2.88
C LYS A 242 13.23 -17.93 2.15
N ASP A 243 12.15 -17.77 1.40
CA ASP A 243 11.90 -16.59 0.56
C ASP A 243 10.54 -15.95 0.88
N GLY A 244 10.39 -14.67 0.54
CA GLY A 244 9.17 -13.91 0.69
C GLY A 244 9.13 -12.98 1.90
N PHE A 245 7.95 -12.39 2.10
CA PHE A 245 7.67 -11.40 3.14
C PHE A 245 6.87 -12.03 4.30
N THR A 246 7.03 -11.45 5.48
CA THR A 246 6.13 -11.67 6.60
C THR A 246 5.08 -10.57 6.62
N LEU A 247 3.81 -10.96 6.48
CA LEU A 247 2.67 -10.06 6.51
C LEU A 247 2.15 -10.01 7.94
N VAL A 248 2.08 -8.82 8.52
CA VAL A 248 1.74 -8.62 9.94
C VAL A 248 0.52 -7.72 10.01
N ASP A 249 -0.50 -8.17 10.74
CA ASP A 249 -1.60 -7.30 11.12
C ASP A 249 -1.11 -6.29 12.16
N GLY A 250 -1.07 -5.03 11.75
CA GLY A 250 -0.55 -3.94 12.56
C GLY A 250 -1.28 -3.79 13.90
N ASN A 251 -2.58 -4.09 13.97
CA ASN A 251 -3.38 -3.84 15.16
C ASN A 251 -3.23 -4.96 16.20
N THR A 252 -3.09 -6.23 15.78
CA THR A 252 -2.93 -7.37 16.69
C THR A 252 -1.47 -7.72 16.97
N GLY A 253 -0.56 -7.34 16.08
CA GLY A 253 0.85 -7.75 16.15
C GLY A 253 1.04 -9.24 15.86
N LEU A 254 0.10 -9.87 15.16
CA LEU A 254 0.17 -11.27 14.73
C LEU A 254 0.50 -11.37 13.24
N ARG A 255 1.13 -12.48 12.86
CA ARG A 255 1.36 -12.79 11.44
C ARG A 255 0.04 -13.17 10.77
N LEU A 256 -0.16 -12.73 9.54
CA LEU A 256 -1.19 -13.24 8.65
C LEU A 256 -0.63 -14.40 7.82
N LYS A 257 0.51 -14.17 7.16
CA LYS A 257 1.25 -15.15 6.37
C LYS A 257 2.75 -14.86 6.52
N CYS A 258 3.55 -15.92 6.53
CA CYS A 258 5.01 -15.84 6.47
C CYS A 258 5.47 -16.49 5.16
N ALA A 259 6.73 -16.23 4.77
CA ALA A 259 7.28 -16.71 3.49
C ALA A 259 6.33 -16.43 2.31
N ALA A 260 5.76 -15.22 2.29
CA ALA A 260 4.71 -14.86 1.33
C ALA A 260 5.32 -14.13 0.12
N ARG A 261 5.14 -14.71 -1.06
CA ARG A 261 5.35 -14.04 -2.34
C ARG A 261 4.11 -13.23 -2.70
N MET A 262 4.29 -11.97 -3.06
CA MET A 262 3.22 -11.09 -3.50
C MET A 262 3.14 -11.13 -5.03
N VAL A 263 1.99 -11.52 -5.55
CA VAL A 263 1.72 -11.62 -7.00
C VAL A 263 0.64 -10.62 -7.37
N GLY A 264 0.78 -10.00 -8.55
CA GLY A 264 -0.17 -8.98 -9.02
C GLY A 264 0.05 -7.60 -8.41
N LEU A 265 1.25 -7.34 -7.84
CA LEU A 265 1.59 -6.00 -7.38
C LEU A 265 1.61 -5.00 -8.54
N PRO A 266 1.10 -3.77 -8.34
CA PRO A 266 1.19 -2.71 -9.33
C PRO A 266 2.65 -2.29 -9.56
N LEU A 267 2.94 -1.75 -10.74
CA LEU A 267 4.24 -1.15 -11.02
C LEU A 267 4.32 0.21 -10.32
N PRO A 268 5.25 0.42 -9.37
CA PRO A 268 5.42 1.72 -8.75
C PRO A 268 5.91 2.75 -9.79
N PRO A 269 5.48 4.03 -9.71
CA PRO A 269 5.94 5.10 -10.59
C PRO A 269 7.35 5.61 -10.22
N TYR A 270 8.12 4.79 -9.51
CA TYR A 270 9.44 5.10 -8.99
C TYR A 270 10.48 4.12 -9.51
N GLN A 271 11.68 4.63 -9.76
CA GLN A 271 12.88 3.87 -10.06
C GLN A 271 13.76 3.82 -8.82
N TRP A 272 14.24 2.63 -8.48
CA TRP A 272 15.17 2.42 -7.38
C TRP A 272 16.34 1.59 -7.88
N ASP A 273 17.44 2.28 -8.16
CA ASP A 273 18.63 1.66 -8.76
C ASP A 273 19.48 0.95 -7.70
N ASN A 274 20.25 -0.05 -8.16
CA ASN A 274 21.24 -0.77 -7.35
C ASN A 274 20.66 -1.52 -6.14
N VAL A 275 19.40 -1.95 -6.21
CA VAL A 275 18.79 -2.79 -5.17
C VAL A 275 18.32 -4.14 -5.71
N GLY A 276 18.29 -5.14 -4.82
CA GLY A 276 17.84 -6.49 -5.17
C GLY A 276 16.32 -6.60 -5.35
N THR A 277 15.88 -7.74 -5.87
CA THR A 277 14.45 -8.04 -6.14
C THR A 277 13.56 -7.89 -4.91
N ARG A 278 14.05 -8.23 -3.71
CA ARG A 278 13.33 -8.04 -2.44
C ARG A 278 12.98 -6.57 -2.18
N HIS A 279 13.88 -5.64 -2.50
CA HIS A 279 13.63 -4.20 -2.32
C HIS A 279 12.65 -3.68 -3.37
N LEU A 280 12.73 -4.15 -4.62
CA LEU A 280 11.76 -3.81 -5.65
C LEU A 280 10.36 -4.34 -5.31
N ALA A 281 10.26 -5.55 -4.77
CA ALA A 281 9.00 -6.10 -4.25
C ALA A 281 8.46 -5.29 -3.07
N ALA A 282 9.34 -4.84 -2.17
CA ALA A 282 8.97 -3.97 -1.06
C ALA A 282 8.45 -2.59 -1.54
N LEU A 283 9.08 -2.01 -2.57
CA LEU A 283 8.62 -0.76 -3.20
C LEU A 283 7.25 -0.91 -3.85
N ALA A 284 7.05 -1.99 -4.62
CA ALA A 284 5.77 -2.29 -5.25
C ALA A 284 4.67 -2.59 -4.20
N ALA A 285 5.02 -3.27 -3.10
CA ALA A 285 4.12 -3.46 -1.97
C ALA A 285 3.78 -2.11 -1.31
N CYS A 286 4.76 -1.24 -1.06
CA CYS A 286 4.50 0.09 -0.51
C CYS A 286 3.52 0.88 -1.36
N TRP A 287 3.70 0.86 -2.68
CA TRP A 287 2.77 1.48 -3.61
C TRP A 287 1.37 0.86 -3.59
N ALA A 288 1.29 -0.47 -3.46
CA ALA A 288 0.01 -1.17 -3.32
C ALA A 288 -0.74 -0.76 -2.05
N PHE A 289 -0.05 -0.56 -0.92
CA PHE A 289 -0.68 -0.26 0.37
C PHE A 289 -0.89 1.23 0.65
N ARG A 290 -0.57 2.13 -0.30
CA ARG A 290 -0.57 3.59 -0.09
C ARG A 290 -1.89 4.23 0.35
N LEU A 291 -3.02 3.55 0.14
CA LEU A 291 -4.36 4.08 0.44
C LEU A 291 -4.79 3.91 1.90
N GLY A 292 -3.88 3.48 2.76
CA GLY A 292 -4.15 3.33 4.19
C GLY A 292 -2.87 3.24 5.01
N PRO A 293 -2.99 3.16 6.35
CA PRO A 293 -1.85 3.00 7.23
C PRO A 293 -1.05 1.75 6.86
N SER A 294 0.21 1.92 6.48
CA SER A 294 1.10 0.82 6.16
C SER A 294 2.56 1.24 6.27
N ILE A 295 3.40 0.30 6.72
CA ILE A 295 4.85 0.45 6.75
C ILE A 295 5.46 -0.84 6.21
N ILE A 296 6.34 -0.70 5.23
CA ILE A 296 7.07 -1.81 4.63
C ILE A 296 8.51 -1.68 5.07
N MET A 297 9.08 -2.76 5.61
CA MET A 297 10.48 -2.79 6.03
C MET A 297 11.20 -3.90 5.28
N VAL A 298 12.39 -3.63 4.78
CA VAL A 298 13.21 -4.62 4.07
C VAL A 298 14.66 -4.50 4.50
N ARG A 299 15.29 -5.65 4.74
CA ARG A 299 16.71 -5.77 5.03
C ARG A 299 17.38 -6.52 3.89
N SER A 300 18.51 -5.99 3.41
CA SER A 300 19.40 -6.68 2.48
C SER A 300 20.26 -7.70 3.22
N ASP A 301 20.77 -8.68 2.49
CA ASP A 301 21.75 -9.63 3.03
C ASP A 301 23.07 -8.94 3.41
N GLY A 302 23.36 -7.76 2.83
CA GLY A 302 24.45 -6.88 3.24
C GLY A 302 24.18 -6.07 4.51
N GLY A 303 23.02 -6.23 5.14
CA GLY A 303 22.67 -5.60 6.42
C GLY A 303 22.04 -4.20 6.31
N THR A 304 21.93 -3.63 5.11
CA THR A 304 21.21 -2.37 4.90
C THR A 304 19.71 -2.58 5.14
N VAL A 305 19.10 -1.72 5.95
CA VAL A 305 17.65 -1.75 6.21
C VAL A 305 17.02 -0.51 5.61
N HIS A 306 15.93 -0.69 4.88
CA HIS A 306 15.10 0.38 4.38
C HIS A 306 13.69 0.29 4.96
N VAL A 307 13.13 1.45 5.30
CA VAL A 307 11.75 1.57 5.74
C VAL A 307 10.98 2.48 4.80
N MET A 308 9.88 1.97 4.24
CA MET A 308 9.07 2.66 3.24
C MET A 308 7.66 2.91 3.74
N HIS A 309 7.13 4.07 3.38
CA HIS A 309 5.72 4.42 3.52
C HIS A 309 5.29 5.30 2.34
N ALA A 310 4.01 5.26 2.01
CA ALA A 310 3.41 6.03 0.92
C ALA A 310 2.34 7.02 1.40
N PHE A 311 2.38 7.36 2.69
CA PHE A 311 1.41 8.25 3.33
C PHE A 311 1.73 9.75 3.17
N ASP A 312 2.91 10.12 2.68
CA ASP A 312 3.27 11.52 2.49
C ASP A 312 2.76 12.01 1.13
N GLU A 313 1.56 12.58 1.08
CA GLU A 313 0.95 13.06 -0.17
C GLU A 313 1.82 14.10 -0.91
N ALA A 314 2.67 14.85 -0.19
CA ALA A 314 3.54 15.85 -0.78
C ALA A 314 4.77 15.23 -1.47
N HIS A 315 5.25 14.08 -0.98
CA HIS A 315 6.50 13.46 -1.44
C HIS A 315 6.30 12.08 -2.08
N GLY A 316 5.10 11.51 -2.01
CA GLY A 316 4.78 10.18 -2.51
C GLY A 316 5.38 9.06 -1.65
N ILE A 317 6.11 8.13 -2.26
CA ILE A 317 6.82 7.08 -1.50
C ILE A 317 8.11 7.67 -0.95
N VAL A 318 8.27 7.60 0.36
CA VAL A 318 9.51 7.95 1.04
C VAL A 318 10.15 6.67 1.57
N ALA A 319 11.44 6.50 1.27
CA ALA A 319 12.29 5.49 1.88
C ALA A 319 13.28 6.14 2.85
N TRP A 320 13.46 5.52 4.02
CA TRP A 320 14.50 5.85 4.99
C TRP A 320 15.52 4.74 5.07
#